data_AF-A0A352CBI2-F1
#
_entry.id   AF-A0A352CBI2-F1
#
_cell.length_a   1.000
_cell.length_b   1.000
_cell.length_c   1.000
_cell.angle_alpha   90.00
_cell.angle_beta   90.00
_cell.angle_gamma   90.00
#
_symmetry.space_group_name_H-M   'P 1'
#
loop_
_entity.id
_entity.type
_entity.pdbx_description
1 polymer ?
#
loop_
_entity_poly.entity_id
_entity_poly.type
_entity_poly.pdbx_seq_one_letter_code
_entity_poly.pdbx_strand_id
1 'polypeptide(L)'
;MTLKPIAYSLIGACLISACATGRADAPDLQLVYNAAAQYHLPDRNPVIVIPGILGSRLVDRPTGDLVWGAFTAEAADPQKPAGARLVALPITGAERLRDLRDEVAPVGVLDRVRLRIGFLPIELRAYAQILSTLGAGGYRDEQLGLSGVDYGPGHFTCFQFAYDWRRDNAENAQLLGEFIRARQIYVAERYRSDYGLEIDPKTIKFDLVAHSMGGLIARYFLMYGEQSLDDGAPELTWAGAEMVERAILVGAPNHGSSVALQQLVDGADVGKPILPFYPPALLGTFPSVYQLLPRGRHLPAVWDGDLGRPIEDLYDPKVWRAAGWGLADAAQEKVLADLLPEVEDAAERRRLALGFQEKALARARDFAAALDRPAPAPAGLDL
;
A
#
# COMPACT_ATOMS: atom_id res chain seq x y z
N MET A 1 -45.45 -52.25 -4.73
CA MET A 1 -46.42 -51.25 -5.23
C MET A 1 -47.20 -50.75 -4.04
N THR A 2 -46.77 -49.63 -3.44
CA THR A 2 -47.52 -48.80 -2.50
C THR A 2 -46.67 -47.57 -2.21
N LEU A 3 -47.24 -46.41 -2.57
CA LEU A 3 -46.62 -45.09 -2.53
C LEU A 3 -46.45 -44.58 -1.09
N LYS A 4 -45.37 -43.82 -0.86
CA LYS A 4 -45.18 -42.98 0.33
C LYS A 4 -45.96 -41.66 0.18
N PRO A 5 -46.53 -41.10 1.26
CA PRO A 5 -47.22 -39.82 1.21
C PRO A 5 -46.24 -38.65 1.24
N ILE A 6 -46.50 -37.66 0.38
CA ILE A 6 -45.84 -36.35 0.31
C ILE A 6 -46.53 -35.45 1.33
N ALA A 7 -45.80 -35.02 2.37
CA ALA A 7 -46.24 -33.99 3.29
C ALA A 7 -45.77 -32.63 2.78
N TYR A 8 -46.70 -31.82 2.27
CA TYR A 8 -46.48 -30.40 2.00
C TYR A 8 -46.42 -29.65 3.33
N SER A 9 -45.24 -29.11 3.69
CA SER A 9 -45.12 -28.14 4.78
C SER A 9 -45.13 -26.73 4.19
N LEU A 10 -46.28 -26.07 4.34
CA LEU A 10 -46.40 -24.61 4.33
C LEU A 10 -45.65 -24.06 5.55
N ILE A 11 -44.54 -23.37 5.34
CA ILE A 11 -43.96 -22.49 6.36
C ILE A 11 -44.15 -21.07 5.88
N GLY A 12 -45.01 -20.36 6.62
CA GLY A 12 -45.40 -18.98 6.38
C GLY A 12 -44.24 -18.01 6.48
N ALA A 13 -44.36 -16.94 5.71
CA ALA A 13 -43.52 -15.77 5.76
C ALA A 13 -43.54 -15.14 7.16
N CYS A 14 -42.48 -15.37 7.93
CA CYS A 14 -42.15 -14.52 9.06
C CYS A 14 -41.57 -13.21 8.51
N LEU A 15 -42.39 -12.18 8.50
CA LEU A 15 -41.98 -10.78 8.41
C LEU A 15 -41.05 -10.47 9.58
N ILE A 16 -39.75 -10.43 9.32
CA ILE A 16 -38.78 -9.85 10.23
C ILE A 16 -39.03 -8.34 10.22
N SER A 17 -39.76 -7.83 11.22
CA SER A 17 -39.73 -6.42 11.57
C SER A 17 -38.30 -6.09 11.98
N ALA A 18 -37.53 -5.60 11.02
CA ALA A 18 -36.30 -4.90 11.31
C ALA A 18 -36.64 -3.73 12.23
N CYS A 19 -36.08 -3.74 13.44
CA CYS A 19 -35.98 -2.55 14.25
C CYS A 19 -35.19 -1.53 13.42
N ALA A 20 -35.90 -0.61 12.78
CA ALA A 20 -35.32 0.59 12.22
C ALA A 20 -34.82 1.42 13.40
N THR A 21 -33.60 1.14 13.84
CA THR A 21 -32.78 2.14 14.53
C THR A 21 -32.71 3.31 13.56
N GLY A 22 -33.39 4.42 13.90
CA GLY A 22 -33.36 5.64 13.10
C GLY A 22 -31.92 5.93 12.74
N ARG A 23 -31.67 6.16 11.44
CA ARG A 23 -30.46 6.85 11.02
C ARG A 23 -30.41 8.11 11.88
N ALA A 24 -29.48 8.18 12.82
CA ALA A 24 -29.09 9.48 13.35
C ALA A 24 -28.74 10.31 12.09
N ASP A 25 -29.36 11.48 11.95
CA ASP A 25 -28.99 12.41 10.90
C ASP A 25 -27.46 12.55 10.98
N ALA A 26 -26.77 12.16 9.91
CA ALA A 26 -25.33 12.34 9.85
C ALA A 26 -25.07 13.83 10.11
N PRO A 27 -24.09 14.18 10.97
CA PRO A 27 -23.83 15.58 11.31
C PRO A 27 -23.62 16.39 10.03
N ASP A 28 -24.15 17.60 9.99
CA ASP A 28 -23.95 18.50 8.84
C ASP A 28 -22.48 18.94 8.80
N LEU A 29 -21.69 18.17 8.06
CA LEU A 29 -20.27 18.38 7.87
C LEU A 29 -20.00 19.73 7.20
N GLN A 30 -20.93 20.27 6.40
CA GLN A 30 -20.74 21.56 5.74
C GLN A 30 -20.66 22.69 6.76
N LEU A 31 -21.56 22.67 7.74
CA LEU A 31 -21.61 23.66 8.82
C LEU A 31 -20.32 23.67 9.65
N VAL A 32 -19.73 22.49 9.87
CA VAL A 32 -18.53 22.35 10.71
C VAL A 32 -17.25 22.68 9.94
N TYR A 33 -17.16 22.28 8.67
CA TYR A 33 -15.88 22.22 7.98
C TYR A 33 -15.69 23.26 6.87
N ASN A 34 -16.74 23.91 6.33
CA ASN A 34 -16.57 24.84 5.20
C ASN A 34 -15.61 26.01 5.50
N ALA A 35 -15.72 26.64 6.67
CA ALA A 35 -14.85 27.76 7.04
C ALA A 35 -13.37 27.33 7.14
N ALA A 36 -13.10 26.18 7.74
CA ALA A 36 -11.74 25.62 7.83
C ALA A 36 -11.24 25.12 6.47
N ALA A 37 -12.13 24.56 5.63
CA ALA A 37 -11.81 24.02 4.32
C ALA A 37 -11.38 25.10 3.32
N GLN A 38 -11.84 26.34 3.48
CA GLN A 38 -11.44 27.49 2.64
C GLN A 38 -10.22 28.23 3.20
N TYR A 39 -9.71 27.82 4.36
CA TYR A 39 -8.56 28.46 4.99
C TYR A 39 -7.25 27.84 4.54
N HIS A 40 -6.44 28.64 3.84
CA HIS A 40 -5.17 28.25 3.23
C HIS A 40 -4.06 29.24 3.54
N LEU A 41 -4.06 29.88 4.71
CA LEU A 41 -2.95 30.76 5.10
C LEU A 41 -1.81 29.96 5.77
N PRO A 42 -0.60 30.54 5.86
CA PRO A 42 0.61 29.82 6.31
C PRO A 42 0.58 29.29 7.75
N ASP A 43 -0.36 29.73 8.58
CA ASP A 43 -0.60 29.21 9.94
C ASP A 43 -1.34 27.86 9.95
N ARG A 44 -1.72 27.35 8.78
CA ARG A 44 -2.20 25.98 8.59
C ARG A 44 -1.22 25.18 7.75
N ASN A 45 -0.77 24.04 8.27
CA ASN A 45 0.10 23.15 7.51
C ASN A 45 -0.62 22.51 6.32
N PRO A 46 0.04 22.42 5.16
CA PRO A 46 -0.41 21.53 4.10
C PRO A 46 -0.41 20.05 4.53
N VAL A 47 -1.25 19.25 3.88
CA VAL A 47 -1.47 17.83 4.21
C VAL A 47 -0.97 16.93 3.08
N ILE A 48 -0.35 15.80 3.42
CA ILE A 48 0.01 14.73 2.49
C ILE A 48 -0.67 13.42 2.89
N VAL A 49 -1.43 12.83 1.97
CA VAL A 49 -1.97 11.48 2.12
C VAL A 49 -1.00 10.46 1.54
N ILE A 50 -0.70 9.45 2.35
CA ILE A 50 0.15 8.33 1.98
C ILE A 50 -0.72 7.07 2.00
N PRO A 51 -1.07 6.50 0.83
CA PRO A 51 -1.95 5.34 0.78
C PRO A 51 -1.23 4.05 1.24
N GLY A 52 -2.01 2.99 1.42
CA GLY A 52 -1.48 1.66 1.73
C GLY A 52 -0.99 0.92 0.48
N ILE A 53 -0.61 -0.35 0.68
CA ILE A 53 -0.32 -1.27 -0.42
C ILE A 53 -1.49 -1.29 -1.40
N LEU A 54 -1.20 -1.35 -2.70
CA LEU A 54 -2.19 -1.28 -3.79
C LEU A 54 -2.95 0.06 -3.89
N GLY A 55 -2.63 1.04 -3.07
CA GLY A 55 -3.31 2.33 -3.05
C GLY A 55 -2.77 3.36 -4.03
N SER A 56 -1.86 2.97 -4.94
CA SER A 56 -1.41 3.79 -6.06
C SER A 56 -1.65 3.07 -7.37
N ARG A 57 -2.13 3.80 -8.38
CA ARG A 57 -2.23 3.30 -9.76
C ARG A 57 -0.84 3.16 -10.35
N LEU A 58 -0.59 2.04 -11.02
CA LEU A 58 0.66 1.76 -11.72
C LEU A 58 0.40 1.64 -13.23
N VAL A 59 1.28 2.23 -14.03
CA VAL A 59 1.27 2.10 -15.50
C VAL A 59 2.63 1.67 -16.00
N ASP A 60 2.66 0.98 -17.13
CA ASP A 60 3.86 0.83 -17.93
C ASP A 60 4.12 2.13 -18.68
N ARG A 61 5.28 2.77 -18.49
CA ARG A 61 5.57 4.07 -19.12
C ARG A 61 5.63 3.99 -20.65
N PRO A 62 6.29 3.00 -21.27
CA PRO A 62 6.36 2.88 -22.72
C PRO A 62 5.01 2.76 -23.39
N THR A 63 4.12 1.89 -22.90
CA THR A 63 2.83 1.62 -23.57
C THR A 63 1.69 2.46 -23.03
N GLY A 64 1.80 2.95 -21.79
CA GLY A 64 0.69 3.57 -21.06
C GLY A 64 -0.32 2.56 -20.50
N ASP A 65 -0.04 1.26 -20.61
CA ASP A 65 -0.95 0.20 -20.15
C ASP A 65 -1.12 0.24 -18.63
N LEU A 66 -2.34 -0.01 -18.17
CA LEU A 66 -2.66 -0.07 -16.75
C LEU A 66 -2.17 -1.39 -16.15
N VAL A 67 -1.15 -1.30 -15.31
CA VAL A 67 -0.61 -2.43 -14.53
C VAL A 67 -1.49 -2.71 -13.32
N TRP A 68 -1.97 -1.64 -12.66
CA TRP A 68 -2.84 -1.73 -11.50
C TRP A 68 -3.77 -0.52 -11.37
N GLY A 69 -5.00 -0.76 -10.90
CA GLY A 69 -6.01 0.26 -10.65
C GLY A 69 -7.22 0.21 -11.61
N ALA A 70 -7.22 -0.72 -12.55
CA ALA A 70 -8.38 -1.12 -13.33
C ALA A 70 -8.31 -2.62 -13.60
N PHE A 71 -9.47 -3.27 -13.69
CA PHE A 71 -9.64 -4.67 -14.08
C PHE A 71 -10.58 -4.71 -15.29
N THR A 72 -10.08 -4.19 -16.40
CA THR A 72 -10.73 -4.22 -17.73
C THR A 72 -9.95 -5.14 -18.66
N ALA A 73 -10.41 -5.34 -19.91
CA ALA A 73 -9.70 -6.24 -20.83
C ALA A 73 -8.31 -5.73 -21.23
N GLU A 74 -8.09 -4.43 -21.07
CA GLU A 74 -6.87 -3.70 -21.38
C GLU A 74 -5.92 -3.60 -20.18
N ALA A 75 -6.34 -4.07 -18.99
CA ALA A 75 -5.51 -4.10 -17.80
C ALA A 75 -4.64 -5.36 -17.74
N ALA A 76 -3.54 -5.29 -17.00
CA ALA A 76 -2.68 -6.45 -16.76
C ALA A 76 -3.45 -7.59 -16.09
N ASP A 77 -3.48 -8.74 -16.75
CA ASP A 77 -4.02 -9.98 -16.19
C ASP A 77 -2.87 -10.81 -15.58
N PRO A 78 -2.72 -10.86 -14.24
CA PRO A 78 -1.63 -11.57 -13.59
C PRO A 78 -1.71 -13.10 -13.76
N GLN A 79 -2.80 -13.64 -14.33
CA GLN A 79 -2.93 -15.05 -14.65
C GLN A 79 -2.43 -15.39 -16.07
N LYS A 80 -2.09 -14.38 -16.88
CA LYS A 80 -1.48 -14.55 -18.21
C LYS A 80 0.00 -14.18 -18.14
N PRO A 81 0.89 -14.87 -18.88
CA PRO A 81 2.33 -14.63 -18.79
C PRO A 81 2.74 -13.16 -19.02
N ALA A 82 2.15 -12.48 -20.01
CA ALA A 82 2.46 -11.09 -20.30
C ALA A 82 2.02 -10.14 -19.17
N GLY A 83 0.80 -10.31 -18.64
CA GLY A 83 0.30 -9.49 -17.53
C GLY A 83 1.02 -9.78 -16.22
N ALA A 84 1.38 -11.04 -15.95
CA ALA A 84 2.20 -11.42 -14.80
C ALA A 84 3.57 -10.72 -14.83
N ARG A 85 4.24 -10.69 -15.99
CA ARG A 85 5.52 -9.98 -16.16
C ARG A 85 5.40 -8.47 -16.00
N LEU A 86 4.28 -7.89 -16.43
CA LEU A 86 4.02 -6.45 -16.26
C LEU A 86 3.81 -6.07 -14.79
N VAL A 87 3.19 -6.96 -14.02
CA VAL A 87 2.93 -6.75 -12.60
C VAL A 87 4.16 -7.06 -11.73
N ALA A 88 4.93 -8.10 -12.07
CA ALA A 88 6.11 -8.54 -11.32
C ALA A 88 7.22 -7.48 -11.32
N LEU A 89 8.03 -7.46 -10.25
CA LEU A 89 9.36 -6.85 -10.35
C LEU A 89 10.34 -7.85 -11.00
N PRO A 90 11.36 -7.37 -11.72
CA PRO A 90 12.33 -8.25 -12.36
C PRO A 90 13.08 -9.13 -11.35
N ILE A 91 13.09 -10.45 -11.59
CA ILE A 91 13.97 -11.38 -10.89
C ILE A 91 15.25 -11.49 -11.72
N THR A 92 16.35 -10.93 -11.24
CA THR A 92 17.64 -10.97 -11.94
C THR A 92 18.78 -11.36 -11.00
N GLY A 93 19.98 -11.50 -11.55
CA GLY A 93 21.21 -11.69 -10.77
C GLY A 93 21.72 -10.42 -10.06
N ALA A 94 21.05 -9.27 -10.18
CA ALA A 94 21.52 -8.00 -9.63
C ALA A 94 21.77 -8.07 -8.12
N GLU A 95 22.83 -7.43 -7.63
CA GLU A 95 23.25 -7.53 -6.22
C GLU A 95 22.23 -6.90 -5.27
N ARG A 96 21.70 -5.73 -5.62
CA ARG A 96 20.80 -4.95 -4.76
C ARG A 96 19.37 -4.98 -5.28
N LEU A 97 18.40 -5.06 -4.37
CA LEU A 97 16.97 -4.95 -4.72
C LEU A 97 16.66 -3.61 -5.39
N ARG A 98 17.37 -2.55 -4.99
CA ARG A 98 17.27 -1.24 -5.62
C ARG A 98 17.87 -1.16 -7.02
N ASP A 99 18.43 -2.21 -7.59
CA ASP A 99 18.85 -2.22 -9.00
C ASP A 99 17.83 -2.93 -9.88
N LEU A 100 16.82 -3.57 -9.27
CA LEU A 100 15.71 -4.21 -9.96
C LEU A 100 14.74 -3.13 -10.42
N ARG A 101 14.95 -2.63 -11.65
CA ARG A 101 14.12 -1.62 -12.31
C ARG A 101 13.35 -2.24 -13.47
N ASP A 102 12.09 -1.83 -13.56
CA ASP A 102 11.22 -1.97 -14.71
C ASP A 102 10.75 -0.57 -15.14
N GLU A 103 9.92 -0.51 -16.19
CA GLU A 103 9.36 0.73 -16.71
C GLU A 103 8.03 1.11 -16.06
N VAL A 104 7.63 0.41 -15.00
CA VAL A 104 6.36 0.63 -14.33
C VAL A 104 6.51 1.76 -13.31
N ALA A 105 5.53 2.67 -13.29
CA ALA A 105 5.58 3.83 -12.41
C ALA A 105 4.22 4.21 -11.83
N PRO A 106 4.20 4.82 -10.63
CA PRO A 106 3.00 5.39 -10.05
C PRO A 106 2.55 6.62 -10.85
N VAL A 107 1.25 6.72 -11.14
CA VAL A 107 0.65 7.87 -11.84
C VAL A 107 -0.37 8.65 -11.01
N GLY A 108 -0.64 8.20 -9.79
CA GLY A 108 -1.60 8.80 -8.87
C GLY A 108 -2.07 7.82 -7.82
N VAL A 109 -2.68 8.33 -6.75
CA VAL A 109 -3.31 7.48 -5.74
C VAL A 109 -4.57 6.86 -6.33
N LEU A 110 -4.85 5.63 -5.94
CA LEU A 110 -6.01 4.89 -6.41
C LEU A 110 -7.25 5.37 -5.66
N ASP A 111 -8.10 6.12 -6.33
CA ASP A 111 -9.37 6.64 -5.82
C ASP A 111 -10.58 5.75 -6.19
N ARG A 112 -10.45 5.04 -7.31
CA ARG A 112 -11.51 4.22 -7.92
C ARG A 112 -10.90 2.98 -8.54
N VAL A 113 -11.54 1.84 -8.30
CA VAL A 113 -11.27 0.59 -9.01
C VAL A 113 -12.33 0.42 -10.09
N ARG A 114 -11.88 0.37 -11.35
CA ARG A 114 -12.76 0.14 -12.50
C ARG A 114 -12.83 -1.33 -12.84
N LEU A 115 -14.02 -1.90 -12.87
CA LEU A 115 -14.31 -3.28 -13.23
C LEU A 115 -15.17 -3.31 -14.49
N ARG A 116 -15.06 -4.38 -15.28
CA ARG A 116 -16.00 -4.66 -16.36
C ARG A 116 -16.59 -6.06 -16.23
N ILE A 117 -17.87 -6.15 -15.89
CA ILE A 117 -18.61 -7.43 -15.82
C ILE A 117 -19.46 -7.55 -17.08
N GLY A 118 -19.01 -8.35 -18.05
CA GLY A 118 -19.64 -8.40 -19.37
C GLY A 118 -19.51 -7.06 -20.10
N PHE A 119 -20.64 -6.41 -20.42
CA PHE A 119 -20.69 -5.08 -21.05
C PHE A 119 -20.91 -3.94 -20.03
N LEU A 120 -21.06 -4.25 -18.75
CA LEU A 120 -21.36 -3.27 -17.69
C LEU A 120 -20.05 -2.76 -17.06
N PRO A 121 -19.71 -1.46 -17.22
CA PRO A 121 -18.67 -0.84 -16.42
C PRO A 121 -19.17 -0.61 -14.99
N ILE A 122 -18.40 -1.07 -14.01
CA ILE A 122 -18.65 -0.85 -12.58
C ILE A 122 -17.46 -0.11 -12.00
N GLU A 123 -17.71 0.93 -11.22
CA GLU A 123 -16.65 1.67 -10.53
C GLU A 123 -16.83 1.55 -9.02
N LEU A 124 -15.89 0.88 -8.37
CA LEU A 124 -15.85 0.72 -6.92
C LEU A 124 -14.95 1.78 -6.32
N ARG A 125 -15.45 2.45 -5.28
CA ARG A 125 -14.71 3.44 -4.49
C ARG A 125 -13.64 2.75 -3.64
N ALA A 126 -12.42 2.63 -4.15
CA ALA A 126 -11.27 2.11 -3.40
C ALA A 126 -10.59 3.27 -2.69
N TYR A 127 -10.29 3.12 -1.40
CA TYR A 127 -9.82 4.22 -0.53
C TYR A 127 -10.77 5.40 -0.42
N ALA A 128 -11.84 5.51 -1.22
CA ALA A 128 -12.72 6.66 -1.21
C ALA A 128 -13.47 6.85 0.11
N GLN A 129 -13.63 5.83 0.97
CA GLN A 129 -14.18 6.03 2.32
C GLN A 129 -13.16 6.64 3.29
N ILE A 130 -11.89 6.24 3.17
CA ILE A 130 -10.78 6.89 3.89
C ILE A 130 -10.66 8.31 3.36
N LEU A 131 -10.50 8.49 2.04
CA LEU A 131 -10.45 9.78 1.35
C LEU A 131 -11.73 10.62 1.51
N SER A 132 -12.91 10.04 1.78
CA SER A 132 -14.16 10.80 2.07
C SER A 132 -14.33 11.15 3.54
N THR A 133 -13.84 10.31 4.47
CA THR A 133 -13.75 10.66 5.91
C THR A 133 -12.74 11.78 6.08
N LEU A 134 -11.62 11.63 5.38
CA LEU A 134 -10.68 12.69 5.12
C LEU A 134 -11.41 13.84 4.40
N GLY A 135 -12.21 13.62 3.36
CA GLY A 135 -13.02 14.60 2.63
C GLY A 135 -14.08 15.36 3.44
N ALA A 136 -14.49 14.84 4.60
CA ALA A 136 -15.24 15.59 5.60
C ALA A 136 -14.35 16.66 6.28
N GLY A 137 -13.04 16.44 6.30
CA GLY A 137 -11.99 17.32 6.83
C GLY A 137 -10.94 17.80 5.82
N GLY A 138 -11.20 17.83 4.50
CA GLY A 138 -10.44 18.75 3.66
C GLY A 138 -9.77 18.26 2.35
N TYR A 139 -10.41 17.53 1.43
CA TYR A 139 -9.71 16.93 0.26
C TYR A 139 -10.33 17.37 -1.06
N ARG A 140 -9.66 18.29 -1.75
CA ARG A 140 -9.92 18.60 -3.15
C ARG A 140 -8.82 17.98 -4.01
N ASP A 141 -9.12 16.82 -4.58
CA ASP A 141 -8.66 16.47 -5.92
C ASP A 141 -9.83 16.76 -6.86
N GLU A 142 -9.58 17.44 -7.97
CA GLU A 142 -10.62 17.71 -8.98
C GLU A 142 -11.21 16.39 -9.56
N GLN A 143 -10.50 15.27 -9.41
CA GLN A 143 -10.99 13.93 -9.77
C GLN A 143 -11.93 13.31 -8.71
N LEU A 144 -11.85 13.74 -7.45
CA LEU A 144 -12.51 13.05 -6.33
C LEU A 144 -13.98 13.42 -6.12
N GLY A 145 -14.45 14.56 -6.62
CA GLY A 145 -15.88 14.93 -6.61
C GLY A 145 -16.59 14.63 -5.29
N LEU A 146 -15.95 14.96 -4.15
CA LEU A 146 -16.48 14.69 -2.82
C LEU A 146 -17.62 15.66 -2.53
N SER A 147 -18.85 15.15 -2.55
CA SER A 147 -20.07 15.91 -2.34
C SER A 147 -20.18 16.41 -0.89
N GLY A 148 -20.19 17.73 -0.69
CA GLY A 148 -20.72 18.35 0.54
C GLY A 148 -19.96 19.58 1.02
N VAL A 149 -18.63 19.57 1.03
CA VAL A 149 -17.82 20.67 1.61
C VAL A 149 -17.38 21.63 0.51
N ASP A 150 -17.53 22.94 0.71
CA ASP A 150 -17.06 23.98 -0.22
C ASP A 150 -15.61 24.34 0.09
N TYR A 151 -14.72 23.97 -0.82
CA TYR A 151 -13.28 24.16 -0.73
C TYR A 151 -12.79 25.50 -1.31
N GLY A 152 -13.70 26.31 -1.86
CA GLY A 152 -13.34 27.50 -2.61
C GLY A 152 -12.52 27.19 -3.87
N PRO A 153 -12.16 28.21 -4.67
CA PRO A 153 -11.50 28.03 -5.96
C PRO A 153 -9.98 27.76 -5.88
N GLY A 154 -9.34 27.87 -4.71
CA GLY A 154 -7.88 27.98 -4.56
C GLY A 154 -7.23 26.96 -3.62
N HIS A 155 -7.69 25.71 -3.59
CA HIS A 155 -7.15 24.69 -2.69
C HIS A 155 -5.82 24.09 -3.22
N PHE A 156 -4.67 24.54 -2.71
CA PHE A 156 -3.33 24.07 -3.13
C PHE A 156 -2.48 23.45 -2.02
N THR A 157 -3.05 23.20 -0.84
CA THR A 157 -2.32 22.71 0.35
C THR A 157 -2.60 21.24 0.68
N CYS A 158 -3.16 20.46 -0.26
CA CYS A 158 -3.38 19.02 -0.06
C CYS A 158 -2.75 18.23 -1.20
N PHE A 159 -2.02 17.19 -0.83
CA PHE A 159 -1.24 16.39 -1.74
C PHE A 159 -1.43 14.91 -1.48
N GLN A 160 -1.20 14.11 -2.52
CA GLN A 160 -1.24 12.67 -2.45
C GLN A 160 0.10 12.12 -2.91
N PHE A 161 0.72 11.29 -2.08
CA PHE A 161 1.99 10.65 -2.39
C PHE A 161 1.72 9.27 -3.01
N ALA A 162 1.64 9.24 -4.33
CA ALA A 162 1.59 7.98 -5.08
C ALA A 162 2.99 7.37 -5.17
N TYR A 163 3.10 6.06 -4.94
CA TYR A 163 4.36 5.34 -4.93
C TYR A 163 4.21 3.92 -5.49
N ASP A 164 5.32 3.31 -5.90
CA ASP A 164 5.30 1.91 -6.33
C ASP A 164 5.31 0.99 -5.12
N TRP A 165 4.11 0.50 -4.79
CA TRP A 165 3.86 -0.36 -3.64
C TRP A 165 4.48 -1.75 -3.77
N ARG A 166 5.09 -2.10 -4.91
CA ARG A 166 5.86 -3.35 -5.07
C ARG A 166 7.26 -3.23 -4.46
N ARG A 167 7.83 -2.01 -4.45
CA ARG A 167 9.23 -1.73 -4.13
C ARG A 167 9.50 -1.61 -2.64
N ASP A 168 10.78 -1.57 -2.26
CA ASP A 168 11.26 -1.39 -0.89
C ASP A 168 10.63 -0.14 -0.22
N ASN A 169 10.06 -0.31 0.98
CA ASN A 169 9.45 0.79 1.73
C ASN A 169 10.49 1.85 2.17
N ALA A 170 11.76 1.50 2.37
CA ALA A 170 12.81 2.48 2.64
C ALA A 170 13.14 3.32 1.39
N GLU A 171 13.07 2.73 0.20
CA GLU A 171 13.18 3.46 -1.07
C GLU A 171 11.98 4.41 -1.25
N ASN A 172 10.76 3.94 -0.97
CA ASN A 172 9.58 4.80 -1.02
C ASN A 172 9.61 5.93 0.02
N ALA A 173 10.28 5.74 1.16
CA ALA A 173 10.50 6.80 2.15
C ALA A 173 11.46 7.89 1.65
N GLN A 174 12.48 7.51 0.84
CA GLN A 174 13.34 8.49 0.16
C GLN A 174 12.53 9.36 -0.81
N LEU A 175 11.71 8.71 -1.63
CA LEU A 175 10.82 9.37 -2.58
C LEU A 175 9.80 10.28 -1.88
N LEU A 176 9.36 9.93 -0.66
CA LEU A 176 8.50 10.80 0.15
C LEU A 176 9.21 12.10 0.55
N GLY A 177 10.49 12.03 0.95
CA GLY A 177 11.30 13.22 1.26
C GLY A 177 11.48 14.14 0.06
N GLU A 178 11.79 13.58 -1.11
CA GLU A 178 11.85 14.31 -2.38
C GLU A 178 10.51 14.98 -2.71
N PHE A 179 9.41 14.25 -2.54
CA PHE A 179 8.07 14.76 -2.76
C PHE A 179 7.74 15.93 -1.83
N ILE A 180 8.02 15.81 -0.53
CA ILE A 180 7.77 16.87 0.45
C ILE A 180 8.52 18.15 0.08
N ARG A 181 9.81 18.06 -0.27
CA ARG A 181 10.59 19.24 -0.70
C ARG A 181 10.02 19.90 -1.95
N ALA A 182 9.61 19.10 -2.93
CA ALA A 182 8.96 19.63 -4.12
C ALA A 182 7.65 20.35 -3.76
N ARG A 183 6.90 19.84 -2.77
CA ARG A 183 5.67 20.50 -2.29
C ARG A 183 5.93 21.74 -1.44
N GLN A 184 7.01 21.79 -0.65
CA GLN A 184 7.44 23.00 0.04
C GLN A 184 7.64 24.16 -0.95
N ILE A 185 8.38 23.91 -2.04
CA ILE A 185 8.62 24.91 -3.09
C ILE A 185 7.30 25.36 -3.72
N TYR A 186 6.48 24.39 -4.14
CA TYR A 186 5.18 24.67 -4.74
C TYR A 186 4.26 25.51 -3.82
N VAL A 187 4.15 25.15 -2.54
CA VAL A 187 3.29 25.87 -1.58
C VAL A 187 3.81 27.30 -1.36
N ALA A 188 5.12 27.48 -1.22
CA ALA A 188 5.72 28.82 -1.10
C ALA A 188 5.44 29.69 -2.34
N GLU A 189 5.56 29.12 -3.54
CA GLU A 189 5.24 29.81 -4.79
C GLU A 189 3.76 30.24 -4.85
N ARG A 190 2.85 29.38 -4.39
CA ARG A 190 1.41 29.69 -4.31
C ARG A 190 1.13 30.79 -3.28
N TYR A 191 1.79 30.76 -2.11
CA TYR A 191 1.67 31.84 -1.14
C TYR A 191 2.12 33.19 -1.70
N ARG A 192 3.22 33.20 -2.47
CA ARG A 192 3.71 34.39 -3.14
C ARG A 192 2.75 34.87 -4.23
N SER A 193 2.28 33.98 -5.12
CA SER A 193 1.44 34.36 -6.26
C SER A 193 0.03 34.80 -5.85
N ASP A 194 -0.57 34.10 -4.89
CA ASP A 194 -1.98 34.26 -4.57
C ASP A 194 -2.20 35.29 -3.45
N TYR A 195 -1.22 35.45 -2.55
CA TYR A 195 -1.34 36.28 -1.34
C TYR A 195 -0.22 37.31 -1.16
N GLY A 196 0.81 37.33 -2.05
CA GLY A 196 1.96 38.23 -1.90
C GLY A 196 2.82 37.95 -0.68
N LEU A 197 2.76 36.73 -0.13
CA LEU A 197 3.50 36.31 1.07
C LEU A 197 4.79 35.61 0.67
N GLU A 198 5.92 36.18 1.08
CA GLU A 198 7.24 35.57 0.92
C GLU A 198 7.53 34.63 2.09
N ILE A 199 7.48 33.32 1.84
CA ILE A 199 7.72 32.27 2.83
C ILE A 199 8.93 31.45 2.38
N ASP A 200 9.91 31.21 3.26
CA ASP A 200 10.99 30.26 2.98
C ASP A 200 10.39 28.84 2.90
N PRO A 201 10.50 28.14 1.74
CA PRO A 201 10.00 26.77 1.59
C PRO A 201 10.42 25.84 2.73
N LYS A 202 11.63 26.00 3.27
CA LYS A 202 12.15 25.13 4.34
C LYS A 202 11.41 25.27 5.66
N THR A 203 10.67 26.37 5.86
CA THR A 203 9.86 26.61 7.06
C THR A 203 8.46 25.99 6.98
N ILE A 204 8.05 25.57 5.78
CA ILE A 204 6.73 24.95 5.56
C ILE A 204 6.81 23.49 6.03
N LYS A 205 6.04 23.17 7.05
CA LYS A 205 5.84 21.80 7.53
C LYS A 205 4.58 21.18 6.95
N PHE A 206 4.53 19.86 6.96
CA PHE A 206 3.37 19.10 6.50
C PHE A 206 2.75 18.29 7.63
N ASP A 207 1.43 18.09 7.54
CA ASP A 207 0.74 17.05 8.29
C ASP A 207 0.60 15.82 7.39
N LEU A 208 1.07 14.66 7.88
CA LEU A 208 0.98 13.39 7.17
C LEU A 208 -0.26 12.61 7.61
N VAL A 209 -0.98 12.04 6.66
CA VAL A 209 -2.04 11.06 6.91
C VAL A 209 -1.69 9.78 6.17
N ALA A 210 -1.24 8.78 6.92
CA ALA A 210 -0.66 7.58 6.35
C ALA A 210 -1.49 6.34 6.70
N HIS A 211 -1.96 5.64 5.68
CA HIS A 211 -2.80 4.45 5.84
C HIS A 211 -2.00 3.16 5.61
N SER A 212 -2.21 2.16 6.47
CA SER A 212 -1.68 0.81 6.31
C SER A 212 -0.16 0.83 6.06
N MET A 213 0.34 0.20 5.00
CA MET A 213 1.77 0.19 4.64
C MET A 213 2.37 1.59 4.48
N GLY A 214 1.58 2.58 4.05
CA GLY A 214 1.99 3.98 3.99
C GLY A 214 2.44 4.53 5.34
N GLY A 215 1.85 4.02 6.44
CA GLY A 215 2.30 4.37 7.79
C GLY A 215 3.70 3.88 8.11
N LEU A 216 4.14 2.75 7.55
CA LEU A 216 5.51 2.27 7.72
C LEU A 216 6.51 3.12 6.94
N ILE A 217 6.14 3.56 5.74
CA ILE A 217 6.92 4.51 4.92
C ILE A 217 7.07 5.83 5.69
N ALA A 218 5.96 6.38 6.19
CA ALA A 218 5.95 7.62 6.97
C ALA A 218 6.83 7.50 8.22
N ARG A 219 6.69 6.40 8.99
CA ARG A 219 7.52 6.16 10.17
C ARG A 219 9.01 6.06 9.84
N TYR A 220 9.37 5.32 8.78
CA TYR A 220 10.78 5.22 8.37
C TYR A 220 11.32 6.60 7.98
N PHE A 221 10.59 7.34 7.15
CA PHE A 221 10.97 8.70 6.76
C PHE A 221 11.13 9.62 7.97
N LEU A 222 10.18 9.63 8.91
CA LEU A 222 10.27 10.45 10.11
C LEU A 222 11.53 10.15 10.92
N MET A 223 11.84 8.87 11.13
CA MET A 223 12.97 8.43 11.96
C MET A 223 14.33 8.60 11.27
N TYR A 224 14.40 8.39 9.96
CA TYR A 224 15.66 8.20 9.23
C TYR A 224 15.86 9.16 8.05
N GLY A 225 14.84 9.96 7.69
CA GLY A 225 14.85 10.78 6.49
C GLY A 225 15.00 9.93 5.22
N GLU A 226 15.93 10.34 4.35
CA GLU A 226 16.25 9.69 3.08
C GLU A 226 17.41 8.69 3.16
N GLN A 227 17.74 8.18 4.35
CA GLN A 227 18.82 7.21 4.48
C GLN A 227 18.47 5.88 3.78
N SER A 228 19.44 5.33 3.05
CA SER A 228 19.31 4.03 2.38
C SER A 228 19.70 2.89 3.29
N LEU A 229 18.94 1.79 3.22
CA LEU A 229 19.31 0.52 3.84
C LEU A 229 20.39 -0.24 3.05
N ASP A 230 20.76 0.22 1.86
CA ASP A 230 21.90 -0.36 1.12
C ASP A 230 23.25 0.04 1.72
N ASP A 231 23.28 1.14 2.48
CA ASP A 231 24.50 1.68 3.10
C ASP A 231 24.71 1.12 4.52
N GLY A 232 23.87 0.17 4.94
CA GLY A 232 23.89 -0.47 6.25
C GLY A 232 22.73 -0.03 7.15
N ALA A 233 22.90 -0.23 8.46
CA ALA A 233 21.91 0.18 9.45
C ALA A 233 21.80 1.73 9.48
N PRO A 234 20.60 2.30 9.36
CA PRO A 234 20.44 3.75 9.30
C PRO A 234 20.60 4.37 10.68
N GLU A 235 21.15 5.59 10.71
CA GLU A 235 21.29 6.37 11.93
C GLU A 235 19.96 7.04 12.30
N LEU A 236 19.50 6.83 13.53
CA LEU A 236 18.28 7.47 14.03
C LEU A 236 18.53 8.96 14.28
N THR A 237 18.14 9.80 13.32
CA THR A 237 18.38 11.26 13.34
C THR A 237 17.10 12.07 13.48
N TRP A 238 15.94 11.47 13.23
CA TRP A 238 14.66 12.17 13.09
C TRP A 238 14.63 13.23 11.97
N ALA A 239 15.52 13.12 10.97
CA ALA A 239 15.66 14.13 9.92
C ALA A 239 14.35 14.38 9.14
N GLY A 240 13.52 13.36 8.93
CA GLY A 240 12.21 13.56 8.27
C GLY A 240 11.21 14.35 9.11
N ALA A 241 11.33 14.32 10.44
CA ALA A 241 10.47 15.08 11.34
C ALA A 241 10.72 16.60 11.27
N GLU A 242 11.83 17.06 10.69
CA GLU A 242 12.04 18.50 10.46
C GLU A 242 11.02 19.09 9.47
N MET A 243 10.53 18.27 8.54
CA MET A 243 9.57 18.66 7.50
C MET A 243 8.11 18.36 7.87
N VAL A 244 7.86 17.77 9.04
CA VAL A 244 6.54 17.26 9.45
C VAL A 244 6.18 17.79 10.83
N GLU A 245 4.95 18.29 10.99
CA GLU A 245 4.45 18.70 12.30
C GLU A 245 3.61 17.60 12.94
N ARG A 246 2.67 17.02 12.19
CA ARG A 246 1.81 15.93 12.65
C ARG A 246 1.88 14.73 11.72
N ALA A 247 1.82 13.52 12.27
CA ALA A 247 1.65 12.30 11.50
C ALA A 247 0.51 11.44 12.06
N ILE A 248 -0.56 11.26 11.29
CA ILE A 248 -1.72 10.44 11.65
C ILE A 248 -1.56 9.08 10.98
N LEU A 249 -1.37 8.03 11.78
CA LEU A 249 -1.21 6.66 11.29
C LEU A 249 -2.52 5.87 11.39
N VAL A 250 -3.12 5.53 10.25
CA VAL A 250 -4.40 4.81 10.18
C VAL A 250 -4.15 3.35 9.82
N GLY A 251 -4.28 2.46 10.80
CA GLY A 251 -4.15 1.01 10.56
C GLY A 251 -2.77 0.56 10.10
N ALA A 252 -1.71 1.27 10.49
CA ALA A 252 -0.34 0.92 10.14
C ALA A 252 0.08 -0.41 10.79
N PRO A 253 0.53 -1.43 10.01
CA PRO A 253 0.91 -2.74 10.55
C PRO A 253 2.30 -2.68 11.21
N ASN A 254 2.42 -1.93 12.31
CA ASN A 254 3.69 -1.66 13.00
C ASN A 254 4.45 -2.93 13.44
N HIS A 255 3.75 -4.04 13.65
CA HIS A 255 4.31 -5.35 14.01
C HIS A 255 4.19 -6.39 12.88
N GLY A 256 3.92 -5.94 11.65
CA GLY A 256 3.62 -6.80 10.52
C GLY A 256 2.18 -7.31 10.51
N SER A 257 1.88 -8.21 9.57
CA SER A 257 0.55 -8.75 9.29
C SER A 257 0.65 -10.23 8.93
N SER A 258 -0.11 -11.08 9.62
CA SER A 258 -0.22 -12.51 9.27
C SER A 258 -0.78 -12.73 7.86
N VAL A 259 -1.58 -11.78 7.36
CA VAL A 259 -2.09 -11.78 5.98
C VAL A 259 -0.96 -11.69 4.97
N ALA A 260 0.12 -10.95 5.26
CA ALA A 260 1.26 -10.87 4.33
C ALA A 260 2.00 -12.21 4.22
N LEU A 261 2.17 -12.91 5.35
CA LEU A 261 2.73 -14.27 5.35
C LEU A 261 1.81 -15.21 4.57
N GLN A 262 0.50 -15.20 4.86
CA GLN A 262 -0.47 -16.01 4.14
C GLN A 262 -0.43 -15.76 2.64
N GLN A 263 -0.38 -14.49 2.20
CA GLN A 263 -0.33 -14.15 0.77
C GLN A 263 0.95 -14.61 0.08
N LEU A 264 2.10 -14.53 0.76
CA LEU A 264 3.36 -15.05 0.21
C LEU A 264 3.40 -16.59 0.12
N VAL A 265 2.58 -17.30 0.92
CA VAL A 265 2.51 -18.76 0.91
C VAL A 265 1.41 -19.26 -0.02
N ASP A 266 0.20 -18.73 0.11
CA ASP A 266 -1.02 -19.22 -0.55
C ASP A 266 -1.40 -18.40 -1.80
N GLY A 267 -0.78 -17.24 -2.00
CA GLY A 267 -1.19 -16.27 -3.01
C GLY A 267 -2.30 -15.34 -2.50
N ALA A 268 -2.71 -14.38 -3.32
CA ALA A 268 -3.80 -13.47 -2.99
C ALA A 268 -5.03 -13.72 -3.87
N ASP A 269 -6.13 -14.09 -3.22
CA ASP A 269 -7.47 -14.04 -3.80
C ASP A 269 -8.10 -12.70 -3.45
N VAL A 270 -8.28 -11.86 -4.46
CA VAL A 270 -8.88 -10.53 -4.29
C VAL A 270 -10.35 -10.48 -4.71
N GLY A 271 -10.99 -11.63 -4.97
CA GLY A 271 -12.42 -11.70 -5.29
C GLY A 271 -12.77 -12.59 -6.48
N LYS A 272 -12.21 -13.81 -6.54
CA LYS A 272 -12.60 -14.80 -7.55
C LYS A 272 -14.13 -15.01 -7.60
N PRO A 273 -14.72 -15.29 -8.78
CA PRO A 273 -14.06 -15.36 -10.10
C PRO A 273 -13.95 -14.00 -10.81
N ILE A 274 -14.42 -12.91 -10.19
CA ILE A 274 -14.56 -11.60 -10.84
C ILE A 274 -13.21 -10.88 -10.92
N LEU A 275 -12.40 -11.01 -9.87
CA LEU A 275 -11.06 -10.43 -9.78
C LEU A 275 -9.98 -11.52 -9.89
N PRO A 276 -8.79 -11.17 -10.42
CA PRO A 276 -7.78 -12.18 -10.70
C PRO A 276 -7.10 -12.68 -9.43
N PHE A 277 -6.58 -13.90 -9.51
CA PHE A 277 -5.68 -14.46 -8.49
C PHE A 277 -4.24 -14.00 -8.74
N TYR A 278 -3.53 -13.68 -7.65
CA TYR A 278 -2.10 -13.37 -7.70
C TYR A 278 -1.33 -14.54 -7.09
N PRO A 279 -0.54 -15.29 -7.89
CA PRO A 279 0.16 -16.46 -7.40
C PRO A 279 1.30 -16.11 -6.42
N PRO A 280 1.67 -17.03 -5.50
CA PRO A 280 2.77 -16.83 -4.55
C PRO A 280 4.06 -16.33 -5.19
N ALA A 281 4.49 -16.89 -6.32
CA ALA A 281 5.73 -16.44 -6.95
C ALA A 281 5.65 -15.03 -7.54
N LEU A 282 4.47 -14.57 -7.97
CA LEU A 282 4.30 -13.19 -8.42
C LEU A 282 4.42 -12.21 -7.23
N LEU A 283 3.69 -12.48 -6.14
CA LEU A 283 3.77 -11.67 -4.92
C LEU A 283 5.16 -11.73 -4.28
N GLY A 284 5.82 -12.88 -4.42
CA GLY A 284 7.19 -13.11 -3.99
C GLY A 284 8.22 -12.24 -4.69
N THR A 285 7.85 -11.52 -5.75
CA THR A 285 8.70 -10.49 -6.39
C THR A 285 8.60 -9.12 -5.73
N PHE A 286 7.79 -8.92 -4.69
CA PHE A 286 7.56 -7.60 -4.08
C PHE A 286 8.27 -7.49 -2.73
N PRO A 287 9.42 -6.78 -2.61
CA PRO A 287 10.09 -6.59 -1.33
C PRO A 287 9.19 -5.99 -0.24
N SER A 288 8.24 -5.12 -0.62
CA SER A 288 7.28 -4.52 0.31
C SER A 288 6.45 -5.54 1.07
N VAL A 289 6.05 -6.65 0.45
CA VAL A 289 5.20 -7.67 1.09
C VAL A 289 6.01 -8.43 2.15
N TYR A 290 7.29 -8.70 1.91
CA TYR A 290 8.18 -9.27 2.93
C TYR A 290 8.37 -8.31 4.12
N GLN A 291 8.42 -6.99 3.87
CA GLN A 291 8.51 -5.97 4.93
C GLN A 291 7.26 -5.88 5.81
N LEU A 292 6.13 -6.45 5.36
CA LEU A 292 4.91 -6.61 6.13
C LEU A 292 4.88 -7.91 6.95
N LEU A 293 5.90 -8.76 6.89
CA LEU A 293 5.93 -10.00 7.67
C LEU A 293 5.85 -9.72 9.19
N PRO A 294 5.11 -10.57 9.94
CA PRO A 294 5.05 -10.49 11.39
C PRO A 294 6.43 -10.56 12.04
N ARG A 295 6.62 -9.79 13.13
CA ARG A 295 7.88 -9.79 13.87
C ARG A 295 8.05 -11.07 14.69
N GLY A 296 9.20 -11.74 14.54
CA GLY A 296 9.54 -12.97 15.25
C GLY A 296 9.47 -12.88 16.78
N ARG A 297 9.78 -11.70 17.36
CA ARG A 297 9.70 -11.46 18.82
C ARG A 297 8.32 -11.70 19.44
N HIS A 298 7.26 -11.71 18.64
CA HIS A 298 5.88 -11.94 19.09
C HIS A 298 5.44 -13.39 18.92
N LEU A 299 6.31 -14.27 18.40
CA LEU A 299 6.02 -15.66 18.04
C LEU A 299 4.68 -15.84 17.32
N PRO A 300 4.43 -15.09 16.22
CA PRO A 300 3.10 -14.97 15.61
C PRO A 300 2.68 -16.19 14.78
N ALA A 301 3.62 -17.11 14.51
CA ALA A 301 3.39 -18.30 13.70
C ALA A 301 4.00 -19.53 14.39
N VAL A 302 3.36 -20.68 14.22
CA VAL A 302 3.75 -21.95 14.83
C VAL A 302 3.64 -23.08 13.82
N TRP A 303 4.45 -24.12 13.99
CA TRP A 303 4.37 -25.31 13.15
C TRP A 303 3.15 -26.16 13.54
N ASP A 304 2.37 -26.60 12.56
CA ASP A 304 1.28 -27.56 12.72
C ASP A 304 0.23 -27.18 13.79
N GLY A 305 0.11 -25.90 14.12
CA GLY A 305 -0.77 -25.41 15.20
C GLY A 305 -0.25 -25.65 16.61
N ASP A 306 0.99 -26.12 16.78
CA ASP A 306 1.61 -26.41 18.07
C ASP A 306 2.30 -25.18 18.68
N LEU A 307 1.72 -24.60 19.73
CA LEU A 307 2.28 -23.46 20.47
C LEU A 307 3.68 -23.73 21.06
N GLY A 308 4.06 -25.00 21.24
CA GLY A 308 5.41 -25.39 21.68
C GLY A 308 6.46 -25.36 20.57
N ARG A 309 6.06 -25.11 19.31
CA ARG A 309 6.93 -25.09 18.13
C ARG A 309 6.79 -23.77 17.35
N PRO A 310 7.16 -22.63 17.93
CA PRO A 310 7.06 -21.35 17.23
C PRO A 310 8.05 -21.26 16.06
N ILE A 311 7.71 -20.43 15.08
CA ILE A 311 8.62 -20.00 14.02
C ILE A 311 9.30 -18.72 14.50
N GLU A 312 10.50 -18.86 15.06
CA GLU A 312 11.21 -17.76 15.73
C GLU A 312 11.62 -16.64 14.77
N ASP A 313 12.04 -16.99 13.55
CA ASP A 313 12.51 -16.03 12.55
C ASP A 313 11.89 -16.28 11.17
N LEU A 314 10.82 -15.53 10.89
CA LEU A 314 10.19 -15.51 9.56
C LEU A 314 11.07 -14.84 8.49
N TYR A 315 12.20 -14.23 8.85
CA TYR A 315 13.16 -13.67 7.90
C TYR A 315 14.30 -14.63 7.54
N ASP A 316 14.38 -15.83 8.16
CA ASP A 316 15.41 -16.81 7.79
C ASP A 316 15.08 -17.48 6.45
N PRO A 317 15.86 -17.27 5.38
CA PRO A 317 15.63 -17.92 4.09
C PRO A 317 15.67 -19.45 4.15
N LYS A 318 16.33 -20.05 5.16
CA LYS A 318 16.33 -21.50 5.37
C LYS A 318 14.95 -22.03 5.75
N VAL A 319 14.20 -21.28 6.57
CA VAL A 319 12.81 -21.62 6.93
C VAL A 319 11.96 -21.70 5.66
N TRP A 320 12.04 -20.67 4.81
CA TRP A 320 11.27 -20.61 3.57
C TRP A 320 11.64 -21.71 2.57
N ARG A 321 12.95 -22.01 2.44
CA ARG A 321 13.43 -23.11 1.59
C ARG A 321 12.95 -24.47 2.08
N ALA A 322 13.02 -24.72 3.38
CA ALA A 322 12.61 -25.98 3.99
C ALA A 322 11.09 -26.19 3.90
N ALA A 323 10.31 -25.13 4.10
CA ALA A 323 8.85 -25.17 4.04
C ALA A 323 8.30 -25.10 2.61
N GLY A 324 9.13 -24.76 1.61
CA GLY A 324 8.70 -24.57 0.23
C GLY A 324 7.73 -23.40 0.07
N TRP A 325 8.03 -22.26 0.70
CA TRP A 325 7.16 -21.07 0.65
C TRP A 325 7.61 -20.04 -0.38
N GLY A 326 6.65 -19.28 -0.91
CA GLY A 326 6.90 -18.18 -1.86
C GLY A 326 7.63 -18.65 -3.12
N LEU A 327 8.75 -18.03 -3.42
CA LEU A 327 9.62 -18.38 -4.56
C LEU A 327 10.34 -19.74 -4.38
N ALA A 328 10.29 -20.35 -3.19
CA ALA A 328 10.84 -21.69 -2.95
C ALA A 328 9.86 -22.82 -3.29
N ASP A 329 8.56 -22.52 -3.39
CA ASP A 329 7.51 -23.48 -3.68
C ASP A 329 7.69 -24.12 -5.07
N ALA A 330 7.83 -25.44 -5.09
CA ALA A 330 8.00 -26.20 -6.33
C ALA A 330 6.76 -26.15 -7.24
N ALA A 331 5.56 -25.92 -6.67
CA ALA A 331 4.34 -25.75 -7.45
C ALA A 331 4.34 -24.45 -8.28
N GLN A 332 5.23 -23.50 -7.98
CA GLN A 332 5.34 -22.24 -8.71
C GLN A 332 6.24 -22.31 -9.95
N GLU A 333 6.81 -23.47 -10.31
CA GLU A 333 7.74 -23.57 -11.45
C GLU A 333 7.15 -23.02 -12.75
N LYS A 334 5.86 -23.27 -13.02
CA LYS A 334 5.20 -22.71 -14.20
C LYS A 334 5.13 -21.17 -14.15
N VAL A 335 4.78 -20.61 -12.99
CA VAL A 335 4.71 -19.15 -12.81
C VAL A 335 6.11 -18.55 -12.99
N LEU A 336 7.14 -19.18 -12.42
CA LEU A 336 8.53 -18.75 -12.59
C LEU A 336 8.98 -18.80 -14.06
N ALA A 337 8.60 -19.83 -14.81
CA ALA A 337 8.87 -19.91 -16.25
C ALA A 337 8.14 -18.80 -17.03
N ASP A 338 6.91 -18.46 -16.64
CA ASP A 338 6.15 -17.35 -17.26
C ASP A 338 6.79 -15.98 -16.94
N LEU A 339 7.37 -15.82 -15.75
CA LEU A 339 8.07 -14.60 -15.30
C LEU A 339 9.49 -14.47 -15.90
N LEU A 340 10.17 -15.59 -16.13
CA LEU A 340 11.55 -15.67 -16.62
C LEU A 340 11.64 -16.44 -17.95
N PRO A 341 10.96 -15.98 -19.02
CA PRO A 341 10.90 -16.73 -20.28
C PRO A 341 12.26 -16.86 -20.96
N GLU A 342 13.18 -15.93 -20.70
CA GLU A 342 14.55 -15.91 -21.28
C GLU A 342 15.52 -16.86 -20.56
N VAL A 343 15.14 -17.41 -19.41
CA VAL A 343 15.98 -18.35 -18.65
C VAL A 343 15.46 -19.75 -18.90
N GLU A 344 16.07 -20.47 -19.85
CA GLU A 344 15.60 -21.79 -20.28
C GLU A 344 15.71 -22.86 -19.18
N ASP A 345 16.84 -22.87 -18.46
CA ASP A 345 17.14 -23.86 -17.42
C ASP A 345 16.32 -23.61 -16.14
N ALA A 346 15.56 -24.62 -15.73
CA ALA A 346 14.73 -24.59 -14.52
C ALA A 346 15.59 -24.46 -13.25
N ALA A 347 16.77 -25.07 -13.22
CA ALA A 347 17.67 -24.95 -12.06
C ALA A 347 18.19 -23.52 -11.91
N GLU A 348 18.54 -22.86 -13.01
CA GLU A 348 18.91 -21.45 -13.03
C GLU A 348 17.75 -20.53 -12.63
N ARG A 349 16.52 -20.74 -13.15
CA ARG A 349 15.32 -20.00 -12.70
C ARG A 349 15.12 -20.10 -11.20
N ARG A 350 15.23 -21.33 -10.66
CA ARG A 350 15.12 -21.58 -9.22
C ARG A 350 16.22 -20.86 -8.44
N ARG A 351 17.46 -20.87 -8.94
CA ARG A 351 18.60 -20.17 -8.30
C ARG A 351 18.35 -18.67 -8.21
N LEU A 352 17.90 -18.05 -9.30
CA LEU A 352 17.57 -16.63 -9.35
C LEU A 352 16.41 -16.27 -8.41
N ALA A 353 15.33 -17.06 -8.43
CA ALA A 353 14.17 -16.85 -7.57
C ALA A 353 14.52 -16.97 -6.07
N LEU A 354 15.28 -18.00 -5.69
CA LEU A 354 15.73 -18.17 -4.30
C LEU A 354 16.72 -17.08 -3.86
N GLY A 355 17.56 -16.61 -4.78
CA GLY A 355 18.47 -15.48 -4.53
C GLY A 355 17.72 -14.16 -4.34
N PHE A 356 16.65 -13.93 -5.10
CA PHE A 356 15.75 -12.79 -4.88
C PHE A 356 15.07 -12.88 -3.51
N GLN A 357 14.46 -14.03 -3.17
CA GLN A 357 13.75 -14.21 -1.91
C GLN A 357 14.65 -13.98 -0.70
N GLU A 358 15.89 -14.48 -0.75
CA GLU A 358 16.89 -14.27 0.29
C GLU A 358 17.19 -12.77 0.49
N LYS A 359 17.37 -12.01 -0.60
CA LYS A 359 17.59 -10.56 -0.53
C LYS A 359 16.37 -9.83 0.03
N ALA A 360 15.17 -10.20 -0.40
CA ALA A 360 13.92 -9.60 0.07
C ALA A 360 13.69 -9.85 1.57
N LEU A 361 13.96 -11.06 2.06
CA LEU A 361 13.88 -11.42 3.48
C LEU A 361 14.94 -10.67 4.31
N ALA A 362 16.18 -10.58 3.82
CA ALA A 362 17.23 -9.81 4.49
C ALA A 362 16.84 -8.31 4.60
N ARG A 363 16.37 -7.71 3.49
CA ARG A 363 15.89 -6.32 3.50
C ARG A 363 14.68 -6.13 4.42
N ALA A 364 13.79 -7.11 4.50
CA ALA A 364 12.66 -7.08 5.43
C ALA A 364 13.11 -7.11 6.90
N ARG A 365 14.13 -7.90 7.22
CA ARG A 365 14.75 -7.92 8.55
C ARG A 365 15.35 -6.57 8.90
N ASP A 366 16.12 -5.97 8.00
CA ASP A 366 16.78 -4.68 8.22
C ASP A 366 15.75 -3.55 8.43
N PHE A 367 14.72 -3.51 7.58
CA PHE A 367 13.63 -2.54 7.71
C PHE A 367 12.83 -2.72 9.01
N ALA A 368 12.55 -3.98 9.40
CA ALA A 368 11.91 -4.29 10.66
C ALA A 368 12.76 -3.82 11.85
N ALA A 369 14.05 -4.15 11.86
CA ALA A 369 14.98 -3.76 12.91
C ALA A 369 15.09 -2.23 13.06
N ALA A 370 15.09 -1.48 11.95
CA ALA A 370 15.05 -0.02 11.96
C ALA A 370 13.75 0.49 12.64
N LEU A 371 12.57 0.05 12.17
CA LEU A 371 11.30 0.51 12.73
C LEU A 371 11.02 0.06 14.17
N ASP A 372 11.69 -1.00 14.63
CA ASP A 372 11.56 -1.54 15.99
C ASP A 372 12.52 -0.88 16.99
N ARG A 373 13.44 -0.02 16.52
CA ARG A 373 14.34 0.74 17.40
C ARG A 373 13.49 1.64 18.32
N PRO A 374 13.56 1.45 19.66
CA PRO A 374 12.84 2.32 20.58
C PRO A 374 13.33 3.75 20.45
N ALA A 375 12.40 4.68 20.23
CA ALA A 375 12.71 6.09 20.07
C ALA A 375 11.52 6.93 20.56
N PRO A 376 11.71 7.85 21.53
CA PRO A 376 10.68 8.85 21.81
C PRO A 376 10.56 9.80 20.62
N ALA A 377 9.34 10.25 20.33
CA ALA A 377 9.13 11.28 19.32
C ALA A 377 9.90 12.57 19.72
N PRO A 378 10.53 13.27 18.77
CA PRO A 378 11.23 14.51 19.03
C PRO A 378 10.23 15.60 19.42
N ALA A 379 10.70 16.60 20.17
CA ALA A 379 9.86 17.74 20.53
C ALA A 379 9.36 18.46 19.26
N GLY A 380 8.05 18.74 19.21
CA GLY A 380 7.41 19.42 18.07
C GLY A 380 6.91 18.51 16.96
N LEU A 381 7.02 17.17 17.10
CA LEU A 381 6.29 16.20 16.28
C LEU A 381 5.11 15.63 17.08
N ASP A 382 3.91 15.72 16.52
CA ASP A 382 2.68 15.09 17.02
C ASP A 382 2.41 13.79 16.25
N LEU A 383 2.34 12.64 16.94
CA LEU A 383 2.24 11.30 16.33
C LEU A 383 1.08 10.47 16.89
#